data_AF-A0A8C9AWX5-F1
#
_entry.id   AF-A0A8C9AWX5-F1
#
_cell.length_a   1.000
_cell.length_b   1.000
_cell.length_c   1.000
_cell.angle_alpha   90.00
_cell.angle_beta   90.00
_cell.angle_gamma   90.00
#
_symmetry.space_group_name_H-M   'P 1'
#
loop_
_entity.id
_entity.type
_entity.pdbx_description
1 polymer ?
#
loop_
_entity_poly.entity_id
_entity_poly.type
_entity_poly.pdbx_seq_one_letter_code
_entity_poly.pdbx_strand_id
1 'polypeptide(L)' 'TTQVTPDCAQYKLPVCPRDFNPVCGSDMSTYPSECTLCVKIREDGHDIKIIRDEACWCSSLQERGQRDHLPWHTR' A
#
# COMPACT_ATOMS: atom_id res chain seq x y z
N THR A 1 15.87 2.72 -10.07
CA THR A 1 14.53 3.09 -9.58
C THR A 1 14.71 4.18 -8.56
N THR A 2 14.17 5.37 -8.81
CA THR A 2 14.26 6.50 -7.88
C THR A 2 13.19 6.34 -6.81
N GLN A 3 13.59 5.97 -5.60
CA GLN A 3 12.69 5.90 -4.46
C GLN A 3 12.41 7.32 -3.96
N VAL A 4 11.14 7.65 -3.73
CA VAL A 4 10.71 8.95 -3.21
C VAL A 4 10.34 8.78 -1.74
N THR A 5 10.81 9.72 -0.90
CA THR A 5 10.39 9.73 0.52
C THR A 5 9.03 10.38 0.62
N PRO A 6 8.02 9.72 1.22
CA PRO A 6 6.71 10.33 1.43
C PRO A 6 6.82 11.50 2.39
N ASP A 7 6.15 12.61 2.08
CA ASP A 7 6.05 13.75 2.99
C ASP A 7 4.90 13.48 3.95
N CYS A 8 5.21 12.84 5.08
CA CYS A 8 4.23 12.60 6.13
C CYS A 8 3.94 13.83 7.01
N ALA A 9 4.75 14.88 6.90
CA ALA A 9 4.57 16.11 7.66
C ALA A 9 3.43 16.98 7.09
N GLN A 10 3.12 16.82 5.80
CA GLN A 10 2.00 17.52 5.16
C GLN A 10 0.61 17.04 5.66
N TYR A 11 0.53 15.83 6.23
CA TYR A 11 -0.74 15.21 6.63
C TYR A 11 -1.01 15.30 8.13
N LYS A 12 -2.24 15.66 8.51
CA LYS A 12 -2.70 15.64 9.90
C LYS A 12 -3.22 14.25 10.30
N LEU A 13 -2.30 13.29 10.39
CA LEU A 13 -2.58 11.90 10.75
C LEU A 13 -3.26 11.77 12.14
N PRO A 14 -4.19 10.81 12.35
CA PRO A 14 -4.54 9.71 11.46
C PRO A 14 -5.65 10.05 10.44
N VAL A 15 -6.10 11.31 10.39
CA VAL A 15 -7.19 11.70 9.49
C VAL A 15 -6.62 12.00 8.11
N CYS A 16 -6.89 11.11 7.16
CA CYS A 16 -6.57 11.31 5.76
C CYS A 16 -7.76 11.87 4.98
N PRO A 17 -7.52 12.75 4.00
CA PRO A 17 -8.57 13.13 3.06
C PRO A 17 -9.00 11.91 2.23
N ARG A 18 -10.22 11.94 1.69
CA ARG A 18 -10.78 10.85 0.87
C ARG A 18 -10.28 10.83 -0.58
N ASP A 19 -9.10 11.39 -0.82
CA ASP A 19 -8.47 11.37 -2.13
C ASP A 19 -7.91 9.99 -2.43
N PHE A 20 -8.23 9.47 -3.62
CA PHE A 20 -7.78 8.16 -4.09
C PHE A 20 -6.65 8.36 -5.11
N ASN A 21 -5.41 8.38 -4.60
CA ASN A 21 -4.18 8.54 -5.37
C ASN A 21 -3.23 7.40 -4.99
N PRO A 22 -3.43 6.20 -5.55
CA PRO A 22 -2.73 5.01 -5.09
C PRO A 22 -1.22 5.11 -5.33
N VAL A 23 -0.43 4.66 -4.36
CA VAL A 23 1.04 4.65 -4.46
C VAL A 23 1.59 3.26 -4.17
N CYS A 24 2.71 2.93 -4.79
CA CYS A 24 3.42 1.68 -4.57
C CYS A 24 4.54 1.91 -3.56
N GLY A 25 4.42 1.28 -2.39
CA GLY A 25 5.44 1.30 -1.34
C GLY A 25 6.65 0.43 -1.68
N SER A 26 7.76 0.69 -0.99
CA SER A 26 9.00 -0.07 -1.10
C SER A 26 8.90 -1.49 -0.54
N ASP A 27 7.83 -1.74 0.21
CA ASP A 27 7.39 -3.03 0.71
C ASP A 27 6.58 -3.84 -0.32
N MET A 28 6.46 -3.34 -1.57
CA MET A 28 5.64 -3.91 -2.64
C MET A 28 4.13 -3.93 -2.35
N SER A 29 3.67 -3.13 -1.38
CA SER A 29 2.24 -2.95 -1.10
C SER A 29 1.69 -1.70 -1.78
N THR A 30 0.44 -1.79 -2.23
CA THR A 30 -0.28 -0.62 -2.74
C THR A 30 -1.01 0.08 -1.60
N TYR A 31 -0.80 1.39 -1.48
CA TYR A 31 -1.48 2.23 -0.50
C TYR A 31 -2.50 3.13 -1.23
N PRO A 32 -3.75 3.25 -0.76
CA PRO A 32 -4.79 4.07 -1.41
C PRO A 32 -4.43 5.54 -1.60
N SER A 33 -3.57 6.08 -0.73
CA SER A 33 -2.97 7.41 -0.81
C SER A 33 -1.63 7.46 -0.08
N GLU A 34 -0.82 8.45 -0.38
CA GLU A 34 0.40 8.76 0.38
C GLU A 34 0.10 8.98 1.87
N CYS A 35 -1.04 9.60 2.20
CA CYS A 35 -1.48 9.75 3.59
C CYS A 35 -1.69 8.40 4.29
N THR A 36 -2.34 7.44 3.64
CA THR A 36 -2.51 6.09 4.22
C THR A 36 -1.19 5.33 4.37
N LEU A 37 -0.24 5.56 3.47
CA LEU A 37 1.13 5.05 3.60
C LEU A 37 1.79 5.65 4.84
N CYS A 38 1.66 6.95 5.07
CA CYS A 38 2.18 7.63 6.25
C CYS A 38 1.53 7.17 7.57
N VAL A 39 0.24 6.84 7.57
CA VAL A 39 -0.39 6.18 8.73
C VAL A 39 0.31 4.87 9.03
N LYS A 40 0.52 4.02 8.02
CA LYS A 40 1.19 2.72 8.16
C LYS A 40 2.62 2.86 8.69
N ILE A 41 3.39 3.81 8.16
CA ILE A 41 4.74 4.14 8.68
C ILE A 41 4.69 4.47 10.18
N ARG A 42 3.69 5.26 10.61
CA ARG A 42 3.55 5.66 12.01
C ARG A 42 3.08 4.52 12.91
N GLU A 43 2.23 3.63 12.40
CA GLU A 43 1.68 2.51 13.16
C GLU A 43 2.67 1.37 13.32
N ASP A 44 3.34 0.97 12.24
CA ASP A 44 4.26 -0.17 12.25
C ASP A 44 5.72 0.24 12.46
N GLY A 45 6.05 1.52 12.39
CA GLY A 45 7.42 2.04 12.52
C GLY A 45 8.35 1.65 11.37
N HIS A 46 7.80 1.25 10.22
CA HIS A 46 8.58 0.84 9.04
C HIS A 46 8.87 2.04 8.14
N ASP A 47 10.10 2.17 7.63
CA ASP A 47 10.47 3.19 6.65
C ASP A 47 10.07 2.73 5.24
N ILE A 48 8.84 3.07 4.83
CA ILE A 48 8.31 2.72 3.51
C ILE A 48 8.53 3.91 2.57
N LYS A 49 9.25 3.71 1.46
CA LYS A 49 9.44 4.70 0.40
C LYS A 49 8.45 4.46 -0.73
N ILE A 50 8.17 5.47 -1.53
CA ILE A 50 7.35 5.33 -2.73
C ILE A 50 8.26 4.90 -3.89
N ILE A 51 7.96 3.76 -4.52
CA ILE A 51 8.62 3.31 -5.75
C ILE A 51 7.93 3.92 -6.97
N ARG A 52 6.59 4.01 -6.94
CA ARG A 52 5.76 4.55 -8.04
C ARG A 52 4.57 5.31 -7.47
N ASP A 53 4.20 6.38 -8.14
CA ASP A 53 3.00 7.20 -7.91
C ASP A 53 1.70 6.54 -8.41
N GLU A 54 1.68 5.21 -8.50
CA GLU A 54 0.54 4.39 -8.89
C GLU A 54 0.55 3.09 -8.08
N ALA A 55 -0.52 2.30 -8.19
CA ALA A 55 -0.58 0.98 -7.57
C ALA A 55 0.61 0.09 -7.95
N CYS A 56 1.08 -0.74 -7.01
CA CYS A 56 2.11 -1.73 -7.31
C CYS A 56 1.61 -2.68 -8.39
N TRP A 57 2.37 -2.77 -9.48
CA TRP A 57 2.10 -3.70 -10.55
C TRP A 57 2.61 -5.08 -10.16
N CYS A 58 1.77 -5.90 -9.54
CA CYS A 58 2.04 -7.32 -9.41
C CYS A 58 1.30 -8.07 -10.54
N SER A 59 1.98 -8.33 -11.64
CA SER A 59 1.46 -9.16 -12.73
C SER A 59 1.64 -10.63 -12.40
N SER A 60 0.78 -11.14 -11.53
CA SER A 60 0.15 -12.47 -11.53
C SER A 60 -0.45 -12.72 -10.14
N LEU A 61 -1.70 -13.19 -10.12
CA LEU A 61 -2.57 -13.34 -8.96
C LEU A 61 -1.95 -14.22 -7.83
N GLN A 62 -2.51 -14.06 -6.62
CA GLN A 62 -2.31 -14.78 -5.33
C GLN A 62 -1.20 -14.23 -4.39
N GLU A 63 -1.39 -13.98 -3.09
CA GLU A 63 -2.53 -14.05 -2.17
C GLU A 63 -2.03 -13.63 -0.78
N ARG A 64 -2.87 -13.23 0.18
CA ARG A 64 -3.45 -14.15 1.18
C ARG A 64 -4.37 -13.34 2.11
N GLY A 65 -5.68 -13.60 2.14
CA GLY A 65 -6.55 -12.82 3.05
C GLY A 65 -8.00 -13.22 3.31
N GLN A 66 -8.72 -13.90 2.41
CA GLN A 66 -9.98 -14.57 2.76
C GLN A 66 -9.88 -16.06 2.38
N ARG A 67 -9.49 -16.86 3.37
CA ARG A 67 -9.69 -18.31 3.37
C ARG A 67 -11.15 -18.57 3.72
N ASP A 68 -11.98 -18.82 2.71
CA ASP A 68 -13.13 -19.68 2.88
C ASP A 68 -12.82 -21.03 2.23
N HIS A 69 -12.84 -22.06 3.07
CA HIS A 69 -12.53 -23.44 2.73
C HIS A 69 -13.52 -24.03 1.71
N LEU A 70 -13.02 -24.34 0.50
CA LEU A 70 -13.34 -25.52 -0.35
C LEU A 70 -14.78 -25.59 -0.96
N PRO A 71 -15.14 -26.49 -1.92
CA PRO A 71 -14.38 -27.55 -2.61
C PRO A 71 -14.71 -27.67 -4.14
N TRP A 72 -14.19 -26.84 -5.07
CA TRP A 72 -14.40 -27.09 -6.52
C TRP A 72 -13.22 -26.76 -7.44
N HIS A 73 -11.99 -26.78 -6.93
CA HIS A 73 -10.82 -26.85 -7.82
C HIS A 73 -10.65 -28.28 -8.35
N THR A 74 -11.55 -28.66 -9.27
CA THR A 74 -11.25 -29.64 -10.30
C THR A 74 -10.69 -28.88 -11.49
N ARG A 75 -9.35 -28.82 -11.54
CA ARG A 75 -8.49 -29.15 -12.67
C ARG A 75 -7.17 -28.36 -12.58
#